data_AF-A0A8H9LYB4-F1
#
_entry.id   AF-A0A8H9LYB4-F1
#
_cell.length_a   1.000
_cell.length_b   1.000
_cell.length_c   1.000
_cell.angle_alpha   90.00
_cell.angle_beta   90.00
_cell.angle_gamma   90.00
#
_symmetry.space_group_name_H-M   'P 1'
#
loop_
_entity.id
_entity.type
_entity.pdbx_description
1 polymer ?
#
loop_
_entity_poly.entity_id
_entity_poly.type
_entity_poly.pdbx_seq_one_letter_code
_entity_poly.pdbx_strand_id
1 'polypeptide(L)'
;MTSEQRQLRQTLLFLRTSFEAVQHSIAGRLEDPLPCWLDSSMLSLLSRELTRCCQQAKPLFAPAVVEQLFIASQQCDLLLKQCPGVLSSAVCHRQLSAIMLPLTSAIGQIDTPAKRRWPWQRQ
;
A
#
# COMPACT_ATOMS: atom_id res chain seq x y z
N MET A 1 19.08 10.31 -1.23
CA MET A 1 18.35 9.36 -0.36
C MET A 1 19.32 8.74 0.65
N THR A 2 18.96 8.80 1.94
CA THR A 2 19.69 8.13 3.04
C THR A 2 19.54 6.61 2.97
N SER A 3 20.33 5.86 3.75
CA SER A 3 20.22 4.39 3.85
C SER A 3 18.81 3.96 4.30
N GLU A 4 18.27 4.64 5.32
CA GLU A 4 16.94 4.38 5.87
C GLU A 4 15.82 4.64 4.85
N GLN A 5 15.92 5.72 4.06
CA GLN A 5 14.96 6.01 2.99
C GLN A 5 14.96 4.92 1.91
N ARG A 6 16.13 4.37 1.55
CA ARG A 6 16.23 3.27 0.56
C ARG A 6 15.66 1.98 1.12
N GLN A 7 15.95 1.66 2.38
CA GLN A 7 15.40 0.47 3.04
C GLN A 7 13.87 0.55 3.10
N LEU A 8 13.33 1.69 3.57
CA LEU A 8 11.89 1.89 3.65
C LEU A 8 11.22 1.82 2.27
N ARG A 9 11.83 2.41 1.23
CA ARG A 9 11.37 2.27 -0.15
C ARG A 9 11.30 0.81 -0.59
N GLN A 10 12.35 0.01 -0.31
CA GLN A 10 12.38 -1.40 -0.68
C GLN A 10 11.26 -2.18 0.04
N THR A 11 11.02 -1.87 1.32
CA THR A 11 9.91 -2.46 2.07
C THR A 11 8.56 -2.09 1.46
N LEU A 12 8.34 -0.84 1.05
CA LEU A 12 7.10 -0.43 0.39
C LEU A 12 6.87 -1.14 -0.95
N LEU A 13 7.93 -1.34 -1.75
CA LEU A 13 7.88 -2.14 -2.98
C LEU A 13 7.52 -3.61 -2.70
N PHE A 14 8.12 -4.19 -1.66
CA PHE A 14 7.80 -5.54 -1.22
C PHE A 14 6.33 -5.64 -0.79
N LEU A 15 5.83 -4.69 0.01
CA LEU A 15 4.42 -4.65 0.41
C LEU A 15 3.48 -4.55 -0.79
N ARG A 16 3.78 -3.67 -1.76
CA ARG A 16 2.97 -3.53 -2.98
C ARG A 16 2.89 -4.83 -3.76
N THR A 17 4.04 -5.49 -3.95
CA THR A 17 4.11 -6.79 -4.64
C THR A 17 3.41 -7.89 -3.85
N SER A 18 3.43 -7.82 -2.51
CA SER A 18 2.71 -8.76 -1.65
C SER A 18 1.21 -8.62 -1.82
N PHE A 19 0.67 -7.40 -1.78
CA PHE A 19 -0.76 -7.15 -2.04
C PHE A 19 -1.17 -7.57 -3.46
N GLU A 20 -0.31 -7.36 -4.45
CA GLU A 20 -0.55 -7.83 -5.83
C GLU A 20 -0.60 -9.36 -5.91
N ALA A 21 0.30 -10.07 -5.22
CA ALA A 21 0.27 -11.53 -5.15
C ALA A 21 -1.03 -12.03 -4.48
N VAL A 22 -1.47 -11.37 -3.40
CA VAL A 22 -2.77 -11.67 -2.77
C VAL A 22 -3.91 -11.47 -3.77
N GLN A 23 -3.92 -10.35 -4.48
CA GLN A 23 -4.95 -10.05 -5.47
C GLN A 23 -5.00 -11.11 -6.58
N HIS A 24 -3.86 -11.52 -7.12
CA HIS A 24 -3.78 -12.57 -8.13
C HIS A 24 -4.26 -13.92 -7.63
N SER A 25 -4.04 -14.25 -6.35
CA SER A 25 -4.49 -15.53 -5.78
C SER A 25 -6.02 -15.67 -5.75
N ILE A 26 -6.76 -14.54 -5.74
CA ILE A 26 -8.23 -14.53 -5.76
C ILE A 26 -8.82 -14.17 -7.14
N ALA A 27 -8.00 -13.75 -8.11
CA ALA A 27 -8.45 -13.34 -9.44
C ALA A 27 -9.14 -14.46 -10.24
N GLY A 28 -8.79 -15.73 -9.97
CA GLY A 28 -9.48 -16.89 -10.57
C GLY A 28 -10.85 -17.21 -9.99
N ARG A 29 -11.29 -16.49 -8.95
CA ARG A 29 -12.55 -16.73 -8.22
C ARG A 29 -13.48 -15.52 -8.21
N LEU A 30 -13.31 -14.59 -9.15
CA LEU A 30 -14.07 -13.33 -9.15
C LEU A 30 -15.57 -13.51 -9.41
N GLU A 31 -15.94 -14.55 -10.16
CA GLU A 31 -17.34 -14.91 -10.44
C GLU A 31 -17.92 -15.87 -9.39
N ASP A 32 -17.11 -16.29 -8.40
CA ASP A 32 -17.55 -17.19 -7.34
C ASP A 32 -18.46 -16.42 -6.35
N PRO A 33 -19.72 -16.84 -6.16
CA PRO A 33 -20.63 -16.21 -5.19
C PRO A 33 -20.23 -16.47 -3.74
N LEU A 34 -19.28 -17.38 -3.49
CA LEU A 34 -18.81 -17.70 -2.14
C LEU A 34 -18.00 -16.54 -1.53
N PRO A 35 -18.03 -16.39 -0.19
CA PRO A 35 -17.24 -15.38 0.50
C PRO A 35 -15.74 -15.61 0.25
N CYS A 36 -14.97 -14.52 0.20
CA CYS A 36 -13.53 -14.60 -0.03
C CYS A 36 -12.83 -15.30 1.15
N TRP A 37 -12.20 -16.44 0.86
CA TRP A 37 -11.31 -17.14 1.79
C TRP A 37 -9.89 -16.64 1.58
N LEU A 38 -9.65 -15.41 2.00
CA LEU A 38 -8.34 -14.80 1.97
C LEU A 38 -7.62 -15.10 3.29
N ASP A 39 -6.33 -15.39 3.23
CA ASP A 39 -5.51 -15.59 4.43
C ASP A 39 -5.46 -14.30 5.26
N SER A 40 -6.31 -14.22 6.28
CA SER A 40 -6.42 -13.09 7.20
C SER A 40 -5.16 -12.93 8.05
N SER A 41 -4.38 -14.00 8.27
CA SER A 41 -3.11 -13.93 8.98
C SER A 41 -2.07 -13.19 8.14
N MET A 42 -1.97 -13.53 6.86
CA MET A 42 -1.10 -12.82 5.92
C MET A 42 -1.51 -11.35 5.78
N LEU A 43 -2.79 -11.04 5.58
CA LEU A 43 -3.25 -9.64 5.51
C LEU A 43 -2.98 -8.87 6.81
N SER A 44 -3.12 -9.50 7.97
CA SER A 44 -2.82 -8.87 9.26
C SER A 44 -1.34 -8.53 9.40
N LEU A 45 -0.46 -9.39 8.90
CA LEU A 45 0.98 -9.10 8.84
C LEU A 45 1.28 -7.92 7.90
N LEU A 46 0.65 -7.89 6.72
CA LEU A 46 0.82 -6.79 5.77
C LEU A 46 0.28 -5.46 6.31
N SER A 47 -0.88 -5.44 6.97
CA SER A 47 -1.44 -4.23 7.63
C SER A 47 -0.49 -3.70 8.70
N ARG A 48 0.03 -4.58 9.57
CA ARG A 48 0.96 -4.18 10.63
C ARG A 48 2.23 -3.57 10.07
N GLU A 49 2.80 -4.18 9.03
CA GLU A 49 4.03 -3.69 8.42
C GLU A 49 3.80 -2.38 7.64
N LEU A 50 2.65 -2.23 6.97
CA LEU A 50 2.27 -0.98 6.32
C LEU A 50 2.09 0.16 7.33
N THR A 51 1.45 -0.12 8.47
CA THR A 51 1.31 0.84 9.57
C THR A 51 2.67 1.25 10.14
N ARG A 52 3.57 0.28 10.31
CA ARG A 52 4.95 0.54 10.75
C ARG A 52 5.70 1.42 9.75
N CYS A 53 5.60 1.11 8.45
CA CYS A 53 6.19 1.92 7.38
C CYS A 53 5.65 3.35 7.40
N CYS A 54 4.35 3.55 7.63
CA CYS A 54 3.75 4.88 7.76
C CYS A 54 4.37 5.68 8.92
N GLN A 55 4.62 5.07 10.07
CA GLN A 55 5.26 5.75 11.20
C GLN A 55 6.73 6.08 10.91
N GLN A 56 7.46 5.16 10.28
CA GLN A 56 8.86 5.38 9.88
C GLN A 56 9.00 6.42 8.77
N ALA A 57 8.00 6.58 7.91
CA ALA A 57 8.00 7.56 6.82
C ALA A 57 7.89 9.02 7.33
N LYS A 58 7.24 9.25 8.47
CA LYS A 58 6.99 10.60 9.03
C LYS A 58 8.23 11.51 9.10
N PRO A 59 9.36 11.06 9.68
CA PRO A 59 10.58 11.87 9.72
C PRO A 59 11.40 11.84 8.42
N LEU A 60 11.11 10.91 7.50
CA LEU A 60 11.96 10.62 6.34
C LEU A 60 11.46 11.20 5.01
N PHE A 61 10.16 11.43 4.87
CA PHE A 61 9.54 11.83 3.60
C PHE A 61 8.61 13.03 3.76
N ALA A 62 8.23 13.62 2.63
CA ALA A 62 7.28 14.72 2.60
C ALA A 62 5.90 14.28 3.12
N PRO A 63 5.10 15.21 3.70
CA PRO A 63 3.77 14.89 4.23
C PRO A 63 2.85 14.18 3.24
N ALA A 64 2.94 14.53 1.95
CA ALA A 64 2.15 13.89 0.89
C ALA A 64 2.42 12.37 0.76
N VAL A 65 3.67 11.93 0.93
CA VAL A 65 4.02 10.49 0.93
C VAL A 65 3.41 9.81 2.14
N VAL A 66 3.54 10.43 3.32
CA VAL A 66 3.02 9.90 4.59
C VAL A 66 1.49 9.79 4.55
N GLU A 67 0.81 10.77 3.96
CA GLU A 67 -0.64 10.77 3.78
C GLU A 67 -1.10 9.60 2.90
N GLN A 68 -0.42 9.35 1.77
CA GLN A 68 -0.73 8.21 0.92
C GLN A 68 -0.52 6.87 1.64
N LEU A 69 0.56 6.73 2.41
CA LEU A 69 0.80 5.53 3.23
C LEU A 69 -0.25 5.36 4.32
N PHE A 70 -0.70 6.46 4.92
CA PHE A 70 -1.78 6.45 5.91
C PHE A 70 -3.10 5.99 5.29
N ILE A 71 -3.48 6.52 4.12
CA ILE A 71 -4.68 6.09 3.39
C ILE A 71 -4.62 4.59 3.09
N ALA A 72 -3.49 4.11 2.58
CA ALA A 72 -3.29 2.68 2.31
C ALA A 72 -3.46 1.82 3.57
N SER A 73 -2.94 2.29 4.72
CA SER A 73 -3.10 1.60 6.01
C SER A 73 -4.56 1.52 6.46
N GLN A 74 -5.31 2.62 6.36
CA GLN A 74 -6.72 2.67 6.75
C GLN A 74 -7.60 1.76 5.89
N GLN A 75 -7.31 1.69 4.59
CA GLN A 75 -8.02 0.80 3.67
C GLN A 75 -7.71 -0.67 3.96
N CYS A 76 -6.46 -0.99 4.33
CA CYS A 76 -6.08 -2.34 4.73
C CYS A 76 -6.77 -2.77 6.03
N ASP A 77 -6.86 -1.87 7.01
CA ASP A 77 -7.59 -2.13 8.26
C ASP A 77 -9.09 -2.29 8.04
N LEU A 78 -9.68 -1.52 7.12
CA LEU A 78 -11.07 -1.69 6.71
C LEU A 78 -11.31 -3.06 6.08
N LEU A 79 -10.45 -3.47 5.15
CA LEU A 79 -10.50 -4.79 4.50
C LEU A 79 -10.44 -5.92 5.54
N LEU A 80 -9.54 -5.81 6.53
CA LEU A 80 -9.40 -6.79 7.61
C LEU A 80 -10.65 -6.89 8.50
N LYS A 81 -11.34 -5.78 8.76
CA LYS A 81 -12.61 -5.80 9.52
C LYS A 81 -13.75 -6.48 8.76
N GLN A 82 -13.62 -6.59 7.44
CA GLN A 82 -14.62 -7.17 6.54
C GLN A 82 -14.24 -8.59 6.06
N CYS A 83 -13.05 -9.09 6.39
CA CYS A 83 -12.57 -10.41 6.02
C CYS A 83 -12.18 -11.24 7.26
N PRO A 84 -12.43 -12.56 7.28
CA PRO A 84 -13.10 -13.37 6.26
C PRO A 84 -14.64 -13.39 6.41
N GLY A 85 -15.36 -13.74 5.34
CA GLY A 85 -16.77 -14.16 5.42
C GLY A 85 -17.84 -13.11 5.08
N VAL A 86 -17.50 -11.81 4.97
CA VAL A 86 -18.49 -10.76 4.65
C VAL A 86 -18.46 -10.34 3.17
N LEU A 87 -17.28 -10.36 2.54
CA LEU A 87 -17.09 -9.89 1.16
C LEU A 87 -17.02 -11.05 0.16
N SER A 88 -17.49 -10.81 -1.06
CA SER A 88 -17.19 -11.69 -2.20
C SER A 88 -15.77 -11.47 -2.71
N SER A 89 -15.21 -12.46 -3.41
CA SER A 89 -13.89 -12.38 -4.04
C SER A 89 -13.73 -11.15 -4.95
N ALA A 90 -14.79 -10.77 -5.69
CA ALA A 90 -14.78 -9.57 -6.52
C ALA A 90 -14.64 -8.26 -5.71
N VAL A 91 -15.33 -8.15 -4.57
CA VAL A 91 -15.24 -6.95 -3.72
C VAL A 91 -13.87 -6.89 -3.05
N CYS A 92 -13.38 -8.02 -2.55
CA CYS A 92 -12.05 -8.13 -1.96
C CYS A 92 -10.95 -7.74 -2.97
N HIS A 93 -11.05 -8.21 -4.21
CA HIS A 93 -10.15 -7.84 -5.30
C HIS A 93 -10.12 -6.32 -5.55
N ARG A 94 -11.29 -5.67 -5.60
CA ARG A 94 -11.39 -4.22 -5.78
C ARG A 94 -10.81 -3.45 -4.58
N GLN A 95 -11.02 -3.93 -3.36
CA GLN A 95 -10.44 -3.31 -2.17
C GLN A 95 -8.90 -3.43 -2.13
N LEU A 96 -8.35 -4.55 -2.58
CA LEU A 96 -6.89 -4.68 -2.76
C LEU A 96 -6.34 -3.67 -3.78
N SER A 97 -7.04 -3.46 -4.92
CA SER A 97 -6.68 -2.39 -5.86
C SER A 97 -6.73 -1.00 -5.20
N ALA A 98 -7.73 -0.76 -4.35
CA ALA A 98 -7.87 0.51 -3.64
C ALA A 98 -6.71 0.78 -2.68
N ILE A 99 -6.15 -0.24 -2.02
CA ILE A 99 -4.94 -0.15 -1.17
C ILE A 99 -3.68 0.07 -2.01
N MET A 100 -3.55 -0.65 -3.13
CA MET A 100 -2.36 -0.57 -3.98
C MET A 100 -2.21 0.78 -4.69
N LEU A 101 -3.31 1.48 -4.98
CA LEU A 101 -3.28 2.79 -5.63
C LEU A 101 -2.50 3.86 -4.82
N PRO A 102 -2.85 4.18 -3.56
CA PRO A 102 -2.10 5.13 -2.75
C PRO A 102 -0.69 4.62 -2.44
N LEU A 103 -0.49 3.31 -2.28
CA LEU A 103 0.85 2.74 -2.08
C LEU A 103 1.76 2.97 -3.30
N THR A 104 1.23 2.79 -4.52
CA THR A 104 1.96 3.07 -5.76
C THR A 104 2.23 4.57 -5.92
N SER A 105 1.27 5.42 -5.55
CA SER A 105 1.45 6.88 -5.53
C SER A 105 2.58 7.29 -4.57
N ALA A 106 2.62 6.74 -3.35
CA ALA A 106 3.67 6.99 -2.37
C ALA A 106 5.05 6.59 -2.91
N ILE A 107 5.16 5.40 -3.52
CA ILE A 107 6.41 4.91 -4.12
C ILE A 107 6.87 5.83 -5.26
N GLY A 108 5.95 6.23 -6.14
CA GLY A 108 6.25 7.16 -7.23
C GLY A 108 6.75 8.52 -6.73
N GLN A 109 6.17 9.05 -5.66
CA GLN A 109 6.60 10.31 -5.04
C GLN A 109 7.98 10.20 -4.36
N ILE A 110 8.32 9.04 -3.79
CA ILE A 110 9.66 8.76 -3.26
C ILE A 110 10.70 8.73 -4.38
N ASP A 111 10.33 8.15 -5.53
CA ASP A 111 11.20 8.02 -6.70
C ASP A 111 11.36 9.31 -7.48
N THR A 112 10.39 10.23 -7.37
CA THR A 112 10.48 11.53 -8.01
C THR A 112 11.35 12.45 -7.17
N PRO A 113 12.57 12.80 -7.61
CA PRO A 113 13.35 13.79 -6.88
C PRO A 113 12.55 15.10 -6.85
N ALA A 114 12.39 15.69 -5.66
CA ALA A 114 11.81 17.02 -5.53
C ALA A 114 12.51 17.93 -6.53
N LYS A 115 11.75 18.50 -7.48
CA LYS A 115 12.28 19.35 -8.56
C LYS A 115 13.36 20.25 -7.96
N ARG A 116 14.63 19.98 -8.27
CA ARG A 116 15.71 20.91 -7.97
C ARG A 116 15.35 22.16 -8.77
N ARG A 117 14.70 23.14 -8.12
CA ARG A 117 14.62 24.49 -8.67
C ARG A 117 16.06 24.96 -8.71
N TRP A 118 16.64 24.91 -9.89
CA TRP A 118 17.97 25.43 -10.07
C TRP A 118 17.90 26.95 -9.80
N PRO A 119 18.91 27.53 -9.11
CA PRO A 119 18.86 28.93 -8.67
C PRO A 119 18.64 29.94 -9.81
N TRP A 120 18.95 29.57 -11.06
CA TRP A 120 18.83 30.43 -12.24
C TRP A 120 17.42 30.57 -12.83
N GLN A 121 16.40 29.87 -12.31
CA GLN A 121 15.00 30.02 -12.78
C GLN A 121 14.22 31.13 -12.08
N ARG A 122 14.88 32.06 -11.37
CA ARG A 122 14.24 33.31 -10.93
C ARG A 122 14.47 34.38 -12.01
N GLN A 123 13.54 34.50 -12.94
CA GLN A 123 13.31 35.72 -13.70
C GLN A 123 11.91 36.23 -13.41
#